data_AF-A0A7X7SJY1-F1
#
_entry.id   AF-A0A7X7SJY1-F1
#
_cell.length_a   1.000
_cell.length_b   1.000
_cell.length_c   1.000
_cell.angle_alpha   90.00
_cell.angle_beta   90.00
_cell.angle_gamma   90.00
#
_symmetry.space_group_name_H-M   'P 1'
#
loop_
_entity.id
_entity.type
_entity.pdbx_description
1 polymer ?
#
loop_
_entity_poly.entity_id
_entity_poly.type
_entity_poly.pdbx_seq_one_letter_code
_entity_poly.pdbx_strand_id
1 'polypeptide(L)' 'LVINTPYGHSARSDGFEIRQAAHRRTVPCITTLAGASAAVSALEAARKPGVTVRCLQDLHAGGTR' A
#
# COMPACT_ATOMS: atom_id res chain seq x y z
N LEU A 1 -2.56 10.67 1.58
CA LEU A 1 -1.76 9.62 0.91
C LEU A 1 -0.72 10.29 0.05
N VAL A 2 0.55 9.87 0.12
CA VAL A 2 1.65 10.32 -0.73
C VAL A 2 2.11 9.15 -1.61
N ILE A 3 2.36 9.41 -2.89
CA ILE A 3 3.04 8.50 -3.82
C ILE A 3 4.39 9.13 -4.15
N ASN A 4 5.48 8.53 -3.70
CA ASN A 4 6.84 9.02 -3.89
C ASN A 4 7.69 7.92 -4.52
N THR A 5 7.64 7.81 -5.85
CA THR A 5 8.37 6.81 -6.63
C THR A 5 9.75 7.36 -7.02
N PRO A 6 10.83 7.02 -6.27
CA PRO A 6 12.16 7.54 -6.61
C PRO A 6 12.63 6.96 -7.94
N TYR A 7 13.12 7.82 -8.83
CA TYR A 7 13.76 7.41 -10.09
C TYR A 7 15.06 8.18 -10.27
N GLY A 8 16.17 7.47 -10.50
CA GLY A 8 17.50 8.06 -10.67
C GLY A 8 18.18 8.53 -9.37
N HIS A 9 19.46 8.93 -9.48
CA HIS A 9 20.33 9.27 -8.35
C HIS A 9 19.97 10.61 -7.68
N SER A 10 19.51 11.60 -8.46
CA SER A 10 19.14 12.95 -8.01
C SER A 10 17.82 13.01 -7.24
N ALA A 11 16.96 11.99 -7.35
CA ALA A 11 15.69 11.91 -6.61
C ALA A 11 15.85 11.49 -5.13
N ARG A 12 17.09 11.31 -4.64
CA ARG A 12 17.34 10.80 -3.28
C ARG A 12 17.17 11.85 -2.18
N SER A 13 17.57 13.11 -2.40
CA SER A 13 17.52 14.14 -1.35
C SER A 13 16.09 14.51 -1.00
N ASP A 14 15.34 15.01 -1.98
CA ASP A 14 14.00 15.55 -1.76
C ASP A 14 13.02 14.41 -1.47
N GLY A 15 13.25 13.26 -2.12
CA GLY A 15 12.51 12.05 -1.85
C GLY A 15 12.64 11.55 -0.40
N PHE A 16 13.79 11.74 0.25
CA PHE A 16 13.97 11.41 1.67
C PHE A 16 13.16 12.34 2.56
N GLU A 17 13.25 13.66 2.32
CA GLU A 17 12.50 14.65 3.10
C GLU A 17 10.99 14.48 2.96
N ILE A 18 10.49 14.16 1.77
CA ILE A 18 9.08 13.85 1.54
C ILE A 18 8.63 12.64 2.37
N ARG A 19 9.41 11.55 2.40
CA ARG A 19 9.06 10.35 3.20
C ARG A 19 9.10 10.62 4.70
N GLN A 20 10.12 11.33 5.17
CA GLN A 20 10.23 11.78 6.57
C GLN A 20 9.02 12.64 6.97
N ALA A 21 8.67 13.62 6.14
CA ALA A 21 7.52 14.49 6.35
C ALA A 21 6.19 13.72 6.37
N ALA A 22 6.02 12.72 5.49
CA ALA A 22 4.84 11.87 5.48
C ALA A 22 4.74 11.02 6.75
N HIS A 23 5.84 10.39 7.18
CA HIS A 23 5.89 9.59 8.40
C HIS A 23 5.56 10.42 9.65
N ARG A 24 6.21 11.58 9.81
CA ARG A 24 5.98 12.51 10.95
C ARG A 24 4.53 12.99 11.06
N ARG A 25 3.80 13.02 9.95
CA ARG A 25 2.39 13.46 9.89
C ARG A 25 1.41 12.28 9.83
N THR A 26 1.89 11.04 9.98
CA THR A 26 1.07 9.82 9.88
C THR A 26 0.29 9.75 8.56
N VAL A 27 0.87 10.31 7.49
CA VAL A 27 0.31 10.23 6.14
C VAL A 27 0.88 8.98 5.48
N PRO A 28 0.05 8.03 5.01
CA PRO A 28 0.54 6.86 4.28
C PRO A 28 1.40 7.27 3.09
N CYS A 29 2.53 6.59 2.89
CA CYS A 29 3.49 6.87 1.83
C CYS A 29 3.80 5.58 1.05
N ILE A 30 3.54 5.60 -0.25
CA ILE A 30 3.82 4.49 -1.17
C ILE A 30 5.02 4.87 -2.03
N THR A 31 6.00 3.98 -2.14
CA THR A 31 7.28 4.27 -2.82
C THR A 31 7.49 3.54 -4.14
N THR A 32 6.54 2.71 -4.55
CA THR A 32 6.63 1.92 -5.79
C THR A 32 5.39 2.10 -6.64
N LEU A 33 5.56 2.04 -7.96
CA LEU A 33 4.42 2.07 -8.89
C LEU A 33 3.49 0.88 -8.66
N ALA A 34 4.05 -0.32 -8.44
CA ALA A 34 3.26 -1.51 -8.12
C ALA A 34 2.42 -1.34 -6.85
N GLY A 35 2.98 -0.73 -5.79
CA GLY A 35 2.23 -0.42 -4.58
C GLY A 35 1.13 0.62 -4.82
N ALA A 36 1.37 1.59 -5.70
CA ALA A 36 0.38 2.59 -6.05
C ALA A 36 -0.80 1.96 -6.82
N SER A 37 -0.51 1.09 -7.78
CA SER A 37 -1.52 0.30 -8.50
C SER A 37 -2.33 -0.57 -7.54
N ALA A 38 -1.68 -1.27 -6.60
CA ALA A 38 -2.37 -2.08 -5.60
C ALA A 38 -3.30 -1.24 -4.70
N ALA A 39 -2.88 -0.05 -4.29
CA ALA A 39 -3.71 0.86 -3.50
C ALA A 39 -4.94 1.34 -4.28
N VAL A 40 -4.81 1.64 -5.58
CA VAL A 40 -5.96 1.96 -6.44
C VAL A 40 -6.94 0.78 -6.49
N SER A 41 -6.45 -0.43 -6.78
CA SER A 41 -7.30 -1.63 -6.82
C SER A 41 -7.99 -1.89 -5.48
N ALA A 42 -7.30 -1.68 -4.35
CA ALA A 42 -7.88 -1.81 -3.03
C ALA A 42 -8.97 -0.76 -2.76
N LEU A 43 -8.78 0.49 -3.18
CA LEU A 43 -9.80 1.54 -3.06
C LEU A 43 -11.02 1.25 -3.93
N GLU A 44 -10.83 0.74 -5.14
CA GLU A 44 -11.93 0.31 -6.02
C GLU A 44 -12.71 -0.86 -5.40
N ALA A 45 -12.01 -1.84 -4.82
CA ALA A 45 -12.64 -2.96 -4.12
C ALA A 45 -13.40 -2.50 -2.87
N ALA A 46 -12.82 -1.58 -2.08
CA ALA A 46 -13.44 -1.04 -0.87
C ALA A 46 -14.71 -0.22 -1.13
N ARG A 47 -14.87 0.34 -2.35
CA ARG A 47 -16.10 1.03 -2.77
C ARG A 47 -17.24 0.06 -3.11
N LYS A 48 -16.95 -1.22 -3.34
CA LYS A 48 -17.97 -2.24 -3.61
C LYS A 48 -18.54 -2.76 -2.29
N PRO A 49 -19.86 -2.93 -2.17
CA PRO A 49 -20.45 -3.58 -1.00
C PRO A 49 -20.04 -5.07 -0.96
N GLY A 50 -19.96 -5.64 0.25
CA GLY A 50 -19.78 -7.09 0.44
C GLY A 50 -18.37 -7.56 0.81
N VAL A 51 -17.67 -6.84 1.71
CA VAL A 51 -16.47 -7.39 2.35
C VAL A 51 -16.85 -8.65 3.13
N THR A 52 -16.26 -9.78 2.77
CA THR A 52 -16.45 -11.04 3.48
C THR A 52 -15.37 -11.22 4.55
N VAL A 53 -15.75 -11.77 5.69
CA VAL A 53 -14.83 -12.15 6.76
C VAL A 53 -14.68 -13.66 6.72
N ARG A 54 -13.45 -14.15 6.83
CA ARG A 54 -13.14 -15.58 6.93
C ARG A 54 -12.24 -15.81 8.11
N CYS A 55 -12.54 -16.83 8.93
CA CYS A 55 -11.69 -17.22 10.04
C CYS A 55 -10.33 -17.70 9.50
N LEU A 56 -9.25 -17.37 10.21
CA LEU A 56 -7.91 -17.79 9.82
C LEU A 56 -7.78 -19.32 9.81
N GLN A 57 -8.49 -20.01 10.71
CA GLN A 57 -8.57 -21.46 10.79
C GLN A 57 -9.18 -22.07 9.51
N ASP A 58 -10.23 -21.46 8.96
CA ASP A 58 -10.89 -21.94 7.73
C ASP A 58 -9.98 -21.80 6.50
N LEU A 59 -9.06 -20.83 6.50
CA LEU A 59 -8.04 -20.69 5.46
C LEU A 59 -7.02 -21.84 5.54
N HIS A 60 -6.56 -22.18 6.75
CA HIS A 60 -5.59 -23.25 6.96
C HIS A 60 -6.18 -24.66 6.80
N ALA A 61 -7.46 -24.85 7.12
CA ALA A 61 -8.14 -26.14 6.95
C ALA A 61 -8.21 -26.60 5.48
N GLY A 62 -8.13 -25.67 4.52
CA GLY A 62 -8.03 -25.96 3.09
C GLY A 62 -6.61 -26.23 2.57
N GLY A 63 -5.59 -26.20 3.44
CA GLY A 63 -4.17 -26.38 3.10
C GLY A 63 -3.68 -27.82 3.03
N THR A 64 -4.57 -28.81 3.08
CA THR A 64 -4.22 -30.23 2.93
C THR A 64 -4.79 -30.78 1.62
N ARG A 65 -4.10 -30.50 0.52
CA ARG A 65 -3.94 -31.40 -0.62
C ARG A 65 -2.81 -30.96 -1.52
#